data_AF-A0A3E5A1Z7-F1
#
_entry.id   AF-A0A3E5A1Z7-F1
#
_cell.length_a   1.000
_cell.length_b   1.000
_cell.length_c   1.000
_cell.angle_alpha   90.00
_cell.angle_beta   90.00
_cell.angle_gamma   90.00
#
_symmetry.space_group_name_H-M   'P 1'
#
loop_
_entity.id
_entity.type
_entity.pdbx_description
1 polymer ?
#
loop_
_entity_poly.entity_id
_entity_poly.type
_entity_poly.pdbx_seq_one_letter_code
_entity_poly.pdbx_strand_id
1 'polypeptide(L)'
;MKKKPLIFISHSSKNKDQVAKIADLLRSINLSPRRDIFCSSLPGYGIPNGANIFDFLRERFLNYDLHIIFVHSPEYYESPVSLNEMGAAWVLRANATSLLLPGFDFSGMKGVIGSDCIAIKLDGDRSEVKDRLNQLRRELESEFDISDNEDIIWEEARDKFISEINGDVSTKNENISATPALITEEMKQLLKKVADAPGGQILITSDLESGTYIQIGSEVVAKEYPDRREYAVWEEALNACLKEKYIERKSEEICVITNAGYKVVE
;
A
#
# COMPACT_ATOMS: atom_id res chain seq x y z
N MET A 1 -37.66 -0.70 -9.71
CA MET A 1 -36.72 0.36 -9.26
C MET A 1 -35.39 0.11 -9.97
N LYS A 2 -34.69 1.15 -10.41
CA LYS A 2 -33.32 1.01 -10.93
C LYS A 2 -32.44 0.56 -9.77
N LYS A 3 -31.66 -0.51 -9.96
CA LYS A 3 -30.70 -0.97 -8.96
C LYS A 3 -29.62 0.10 -8.79
N LYS A 4 -29.02 0.15 -7.61
CA LYS A 4 -27.90 1.07 -7.36
C LYS A 4 -26.60 0.41 -7.80
N PRO A 5 -25.66 1.16 -8.38
CA PRO A 5 -24.33 0.65 -8.67
C PRO A 5 -23.60 0.34 -7.35
N LEU A 6 -22.78 -0.72 -7.35
CA LEU A 6 -21.94 -1.09 -6.22
C LEU A 6 -20.69 -1.81 -6.73
N ILE A 7 -19.52 -1.37 -6.29
CA ILE A 7 -18.25 -2.05 -6.57
C ILE A 7 -18.11 -3.21 -5.61
N PHE A 8 -17.79 -4.39 -6.13
CA PHE A 8 -17.37 -5.53 -5.33
C PHE A 8 -15.92 -5.90 -5.67
N ILE A 9 -15.03 -5.88 -4.68
CA ILE A 9 -13.63 -6.29 -4.85
C ILE A 9 -13.47 -7.75 -4.47
N SER A 10 -13.53 -8.64 -5.48
CA SER A 10 -13.28 -10.08 -5.31
C SER A 10 -11.78 -10.35 -5.33
N HIS A 11 -11.26 -10.92 -4.26
CA HIS A 11 -9.82 -11.14 -4.05
C HIS A 11 -9.58 -12.33 -3.09
N SER A 12 -8.34 -12.81 -3.00
CA SER A 12 -7.93 -13.73 -1.94
C SER A 12 -7.65 -12.97 -0.65
N SER A 13 -8.05 -13.49 0.51
CA SER A 13 -7.80 -12.86 1.82
C SER A 13 -6.30 -12.65 2.11
N LYS A 14 -5.43 -13.42 1.45
CA LYS A 14 -3.97 -13.27 1.51
C LYS A 14 -3.45 -11.99 0.82
N ASN A 15 -4.22 -11.38 -0.08
CA ASN A 15 -3.82 -10.17 -0.81
C ASN A 15 -4.46 -8.90 -0.22
N LYS A 16 -4.74 -8.89 1.09
CA LYS A 16 -5.43 -7.80 1.78
C LYS A 16 -4.70 -6.46 1.63
N ASP A 17 -3.38 -6.45 1.72
CA ASP A 17 -2.58 -5.22 1.66
C ASP A 17 -2.61 -4.59 0.26
N GLN A 18 -2.60 -5.41 -0.79
CA GLN A 18 -2.76 -4.96 -2.16
C GLN A 18 -4.18 -4.41 -2.40
N VAL A 19 -5.19 -5.07 -1.84
CA VAL A 19 -6.59 -4.65 -1.95
C VAL A 19 -6.86 -3.35 -1.19
N ALA A 20 -6.16 -3.09 -0.09
CA ALA A 20 -6.20 -1.79 0.58
C ALA A 20 -5.74 -0.66 -0.35
N LYS A 21 -4.63 -0.86 -1.10
CA LYS A 21 -4.14 0.13 -2.09
C LYS A 21 -5.14 0.38 -3.22
N ILE A 22 -5.82 -0.67 -3.68
CA ILE A 22 -6.90 -0.57 -4.69
C ILE A 22 -8.08 0.24 -4.12
N ALA A 23 -8.53 -0.08 -2.90
CA ALA A 23 -9.60 0.67 -2.25
C ALA A 23 -9.24 2.15 -2.06
N ASP A 24 -7.97 2.44 -1.72
CA ASP A 24 -7.45 3.80 -1.59
C ASP A 24 -7.48 4.57 -2.92
N LEU A 25 -7.12 3.92 -4.03
CA LEU A 25 -7.27 4.49 -5.38
C LEU A 25 -8.74 4.80 -5.69
N LEU A 26 -9.66 3.88 -5.41
CA LEU A 26 -11.10 4.10 -5.63
C LEU A 26 -11.64 5.28 -4.80
N ARG A 27 -11.18 5.45 -3.56
CA ARG A 27 -11.55 6.62 -2.74
C ARG A 27 -11.06 7.93 -3.36
N SER A 28 -9.94 7.92 -4.08
CA SER A 28 -9.41 9.13 -4.74
C SER A 28 -10.31 9.65 -5.87
N ILE A 29 -11.25 8.84 -6.35
CA ILE A 29 -12.31 9.24 -7.29
C ILE A 29 -13.67 9.41 -6.59
N ASN A 30 -13.67 9.78 -5.30
CA ASN A 30 -14.87 10.06 -4.49
C ASN A 30 -15.84 8.89 -4.25
N LEU A 31 -15.39 7.64 -4.46
CA LEU A 31 -16.18 6.47 -4.07
C LEU A 31 -16.14 6.26 -2.55
N SER A 32 -17.32 6.17 -1.94
CA SER A 32 -17.47 6.04 -0.49
C SER A 32 -17.33 4.59 -0.02
N PRO A 33 -16.46 4.31 0.99
CA PRO A 33 -16.24 2.96 1.54
C PRO A 33 -17.47 2.18 2.01
N ARG A 34 -18.52 2.87 2.46
CA ARG A 34 -19.73 2.23 3.01
C ARG A 34 -20.91 2.21 2.05
N ARG A 35 -20.88 3.06 1.03
CA ARG A 35 -22.00 3.25 0.10
C ARG A 35 -21.73 2.58 -1.24
N ASP A 36 -20.52 2.74 -1.76
CA ASP A 36 -20.21 2.46 -3.16
C ASP A 36 -19.28 1.25 -3.33
N ILE A 37 -18.55 0.85 -2.27
CA ILE A 37 -17.58 -0.24 -2.29
C ILE A 37 -17.95 -1.31 -1.28
N PHE A 38 -17.91 -2.56 -1.69
CA PHE A 38 -18.00 -3.73 -0.82
C PHE A 38 -16.70 -4.55 -0.92
N CYS A 39 -16.08 -4.81 0.24
CA CYS A 39 -14.90 -5.64 0.37
C CYS A 39 -14.89 -6.32 1.73
N SER A 40 -15.01 -7.65 1.76
CA SER A 40 -15.21 -8.42 3.00
C SER A 40 -13.98 -8.46 3.91
N SER A 41 -12.77 -8.28 3.37
CA SER A 41 -11.52 -8.39 4.14
C SER A 41 -11.04 -7.07 4.76
N LEU A 42 -11.56 -5.93 4.27
CA LEU A 42 -11.12 -4.60 4.68
C LEU A 42 -12.03 -4.04 5.80
N PRO A 43 -11.45 -3.56 6.92
CA PRO A 43 -12.21 -2.88 7.97
C PRO A 43 -12.97 -1.68 7.41
N GLY A 44 -14.27 -1.59 7.70
CA GLY A 44 -15.13 -0.49 7.26
C GLY A 44 -15.80 -0.66 5.89
N TYR A 45 -15.48 -1.72 5.13
CA TYR A 45 -16.06 -2.04 3.81
C TYR A 45 -16.86 -3.36 3.81
N GLY A 46 -16.76 -4.11 4.91
CA GLY A 46 -17.19 -5.49 5.00
C GLY A 46 -18.60 -5.69 5.55
N ILE A 47 -18.80 -6.89 6.09
CA ILE A 47 -20.10 -7.44 6.46
C ILE A 47 -20.43 -7.04 7.91
N PRO A 48 -21.67 -6.62 8.21
CA PRO A 48 -22.08 -6.32 9.59
C PRO A 48 -21.90 -7.52 10.53
N ASN A 49 -21.58 -7.24 11.79
CA ASN A 49 -21.43 -8.28 12.82
C ASN A 49 -22.69 -9.15 12.91
N GLY A 50 -22.49 -10.47 12.92
CA GLY A 50 -23.58 -11.45 13.05
C GLY A 50 -24.31 -11.81 11.76
N ALA A 51 -24.01 -11.17 10.62
CA ALA A 51 -24.59 -11.54 9.33
C ALA A 51 -23.89 -12.77 8.72
N ASN A 52 -24.66 -13.62 8.03
CA ASN A 52 -24.11 -14.72 7.24
C ASN A 52 -23.45 -14.17 5.96
N ILE A 53 -22.20 -14.57 5.72
CA ILE A 53 -21.38 -14.04 4.62
C ILE A 53 -21.99 -14.35 3.25
N PHE A 54 -22.49 -15.57 3.04
CA PHE A 54 -23.02 -15.99 1.76
C PHE A 54 -24.40 -15.39 1.46
N ASP A 55 -25.25 -15.25 2.47
CA ASP A 55 -26.52 -14.54 2.32
C ASP A 55 -26.30 -13.07 1.98
N PHE A 56 -25.37 -12.42 2.68
CA PHE A 56 -25.01 -11.02 2.41
C PHE A 56 -24.46 -10.84 0.99
N LEU A 57 -23.54 -11.71 0.57
CA LEU A 57 -23.02 -11.73 -0.80
C LEU A 57 -24.15 -11.89 -1.81
N ARG A 58 -25.01 -12.90 -1.64
CA ARG A 58 -26.14 -13.16 -2.53
C ARG A 58 -27.07 -11.95 -2.63
N GLU A 59 -27.37 -11.29 -1.52
CA GLU A 59 -28.16 -10.05 -1.53
C GLU A 59 -27.50 -8.92 -2.31
N ARG A 60 -26.16 -8.80 -2.28
CA ARG A 60 -25.45 -7.83 -3.13
C ARG A 60 -25.62 -8.14 -4.61
N PHE A 61 -25.39 -9.38 -5.01
CA PHE A 61 -25.57 -9.83 -6.39
C PHE A 61 -27.01 -9.67 -6.91
N LEU A 62 -28.02 -9.84 -6.05
CA LEU A 62 -29.43 -9.74 -6.45
C LEU A 62 -29.95 -8.31 -6.48
N ASN A 63 -29.52 -7.44 -5.56
CA ASN A 63 -30.14 -6.13 -5.33
C ASN A 63 -29.37 -4.93 -5.90
N TYR A 64 -28.13 -5.14 -6.36
CA TYR A 64 -27.27 -4.08 -6.91
C TYR A 64 -26.90 -4.36 -8.37
N ASP A 65 -26.56 -3.30 -9.09
CA ASP A 65 -25.88 -3.38 -10.38
C ASP A 65 -24.38 -3.42 -10.05
N LEU A 66 -23.81 -4.62 -10.06
CA LEU A 66 -22.43 -4.82 -9.61
C LEU A 66 -21.43 -4.48 -10.70
N HIS A 67 -20.41 -3.73 -10.31
CA HIS A 67 -19.12 -3.68 -10.98
C HIS A 67 -18.12 -4.48 -10.16
N ILE A 68 -17.61 -5.57 -10.71
CA ILE A 68 -16.76 -6.51 -9.98
C ILE A 68 -15.30 -6.30 -10.38
N ILE A 69 -14.48 -5.94 -9.41
CA ILE A 69 -13.04 -5.85 -9.59
C ILE A 69 -12.45 -7.19 -9.14
N PHE A 70 -11.98 -7.99 -10.10
CA PHE A 70 -11.26 -9.23 -9.84
C PHE A 70 -9.79 -8.93 -9.64
N VAL A 71 -9.27 -9.25 -8.46
CA VAL A 71 -7.84 -9.08 -8.13
C VAL A 71 -7.15 -10.43 -8.28
N HIS A 72 -6.59 -10.65 -9.47
CA HIS A 72 -5.97 -11.89 -9.89
C HIS A 72 -4.56 -12.04 -9.31
N SER A 73 -4.32 -13.21 -8.73
CA SER A 73 -3.06 -13.64 -8.12
C SER A 73 -3.05 -15.17 -8.05
N PRO A 74 -1.90 -15.83 -7.78
CA PRO A 74 -1.90 -17.27 -7.52
C PRO A 74 -2.87 -17.64 -6.39
N GLU A 75 -2.90 -16.84 -5.31
CA GLU A 75 -3.76 -17.08 -4.15
C GLU A 75 -5.25 -16.90 -4.46
N TYR A 76 -5.61 -16.11 -5.47
CA TYR A 76 -6.98 -15.97 -5.95
C TYR A 76 -7.50 -17.30 -6.50
N TYR A 77 -6.70 -17.93 -7.37
CA TYR A 77 -7.07 -19.20 -8.02
C TYR A 77 -7.00 -20.41 -7.09
N GLU A 78 -6.34 -20.28 -5.94
CA GLU A 78 -6.37 -21.26 -4.85
C GLU A 78 -7.60 -21.13 -3.93
N SER A 79 -8.36 -20.03 -4.04
CA SER A 79 -9.48 -19.73 -3.15
C SER A 79 -10.81 -20.21 -3.74
N PRO A 80 -11.45 -21.28 -3.20
CA PRO A 80 -12.73 -21.76 -3.73
C PRO A 80 -13.85 -20.73 -3.62
N VAL A 81 -13.82 -19.87 -2.59
CA VAL A 81 -14.80 -18.79 -2.41
C VAL A 81 -14.66 -17.76 -3.52
N SER A 82 -13.43 -17.32 -3.82
CA SER A 82 -13.16 -16.34 -4.88
C SER A 82 -13.57 -16.87 -6.26
N LEU A 83 -13.30 -18.15 -6.54
CA LEU A 83 -13.75 -18.81 -7.78
C LEU A 83 -15.28 -18.91 -7.88
N ASN A 84 -15.97 -19.15 -6.77
CA ASN A 84 -17.44 -19.17 -6.74
C ASN A 84 -18.02 -17.76 -6.99
N GLU A 85 -17.38 -16.71 -6.45
CA GLU A 85 -17.74 -15.31 -6.75
C GLU A 85 -17.57 -14.99 -8.24
N MET A 86 -16.47 -15.42 -8.85
CA MET A 86 -16.24 -15.29 -10.30
C MET A 86 -17.32 -16.02 -11.12
N GLY A 87 -17.70 -17.24 -10.72
CA GLY A 87 -18.80 -17.97 -11.36
C GLY A 87 -20.13 -17.23 -11.26
N ALA A 88 -20.47 -16.70 -10.08
CA ALA A 88 -21.70 -15.94 -9.87
C ALA A 88 -21.75 -14.66 -10.71
N ALA A 89 -20.63 -13.92 -10.76
CA ALA A 89 -20.47 -12.73 -11.59
C ALA A 89 -20.72 -13.01 -13.08
N TRP A 90 -20.13 -14.10 -13.59
CA TRP A 90 -20.28 -14.51 -14.98
C TRP A 90 -21.72 -14.91 -15.31
N VAL A 91 -22.36 -15.72 -14.47
CA VAL A 91 -23.77 -16.12 -14.66
C VAL A 91 -24.70 -14.89 -14.68
N LEU A 92 -24.44 -13.91 -13.82
CA LEU A 92 -25.24 -12.70 -13.69
C LEU A 92 -24.86 -11.60 -14.69
N ARG A 93 -23.85 -11.84 -15.55
CA ARG A 93 -23.32 -10.85 -16.51
C ARG A 93 -23.02 -9.50 -15.87
N ALA A 94 -22.45 -9.53 -14.66
CA ALA A 94 -22.01 -8.32 -13.98
C ALA A 94 -20.91 -7.62 -14.79
N ASN A 95 -20.85 -6.29 -14.72
CA ASN A 95 -19.71 -5.56 -15.24
C ASN A 95 -18.47 -5.97 -14.45
N ALA A 96 -17.33 -6.10 -15.12
CA ALA A 96 -16.13 -6.58 -14.47
C ALA A 96 -14.85 -5.96 -15.02
N THR A 97 -13.93 -5.66 -14.12
CA THR A 97 -12.54 -5.31 -14.43
C THR A 97 -11.62 -6.33 -13.80
N SER A 98 -10.67 -6.83 -14.60
CA SER A 98 -9.62 -7.73 -14.11
C SER A 98 -8.35 -6.94 -13.84
N LEU A 99 -7.85 -7.00 -12.60
CA LEU A 99 -6.55 -6.46 -12.18
C LEU A 99 -5.62 -7.63 -11.89
N LEU A 100 -4.46 -7.70 -12.54
CA LEU A 100 -3.43 -8.69 -12.24
C LEU A 100 -2.42 -8.06 -11.29
N LEU A 101 -2.25 -8.67 -10.12
CA LEU A 101 -1.24 -8.22 -9.17
C LEU A 101 0.17 -8.43 -9.71
N PRO A 102 1.16 -7.64 -9.23
CA PRO A 102 2.55 -7.79 -9.63
C PRO A 102 3.06 -9.22 -9.49
N GLY A 103 3.77 -9.70 -10.50
CA GLY A 103 4.26 -11.09 -10.57
C GLY A 103 3.21 -12.12 -11.02
N PHE A 104 1.98 -11.72 -11.32
CA PHE A 104 0.96 -12.57 -11.93
C PHE A 104 0.77 -12.24 -13.41
N ASP A 105 0.66 -13.27 -14.24
CA ASP A 105 0.62 -13.14 -15.70
C ASP A 105 -0.71 -13.64 -16.28
N PHE A 106 -1.05 -13.15 -17.48
CA PHE A 106 -2.23 -13.56 -18.23
C PHE A 106 -2.33 -15.08 -18.43
N SER A 107 -1.19 -15.75 -18.60
CA SER A 107 -1.12 -17.22 -18.70
C SER A 107 -1.62 -17.94 -17.45
N GLY A 108 -1.62 -17.27 -16.30
CA GLY A 108 -2.15 -17.77 -15.04
C GLY A 108 -3.67 -17.64 -14.92
N MET A 109 -4.32 -16.83 -15.75
CA MET A 109 -5.77 -16.63 -15.69
C MET A 109 -6.52 -17.90 -16.09
N LYS A 110 -7.52 -18.28 -15.31
CA LYS A 110 -8.31 -19.51 -15.50
C LYS A 110 -9.80 -19.24 -15.27
N GLY A 111 -10.66 -20.12 -15.77
CA GLY A 111 -12.09 -20.06 -15.52
C GLY A 111 -12.87 -19.23 -16.54
N VAL A 112 -14.06 -18.77 -16.14
CA VAL A 112 -15.09 -18.22 -17.04
C VAL A 112 -14.89 -16.75 -17.40
N ILE A 113 -14.02 -16.06 -16.66
CA ILE A 113 -13.54 -14.72 -16.99
C ILE A 113 -12.10 -14.89 -17.46
N GLY A 114 -11.98 -15.21 -18.75
CA GLY A 114 -10.71 -15.54 -19.41
C GLY A 114 -10.04 -14.35 -20.09
N SER A 115 -9.04 -14.65 -20.92
CA SER A 115 -8.23 -13.72 -21.73
C SER A 115 -9.02 -12.80 -22.68
N ASP A 116 -10.32 -13.06 -22.83
CA ASP A 116 -11.21 -12.35 -23.74
C ASP A 116 -11.68 -11.01 -23.13
N CYS A 117 -11.49 -10.83 -21.82
CA CYS A 117 -11.68 -9.58 -21.11
C CYS A 117 -10.35 -8.85 -20.98
N ILE A 118 -10.32 -7.56 -21.33
CA ILE A 118 -9.15 -6.70 -21.13
C ILE A 118 -8.82 -6.68 -19.63
N ALA A 119 -7.63 -7.16 -19.27
CA ALA A 119 -7.14 -7.12 -17.90
C ALA A 119 -5.98 -6.13 -17.76
N ILE A 120 -5.88 -5.49 -16.60
CA ILE A 120 -4.87 -4.50 -16.27
C ILE A 120 -3.75 -5.19 -15.50
N LYS A 121 -2.61 -5.42 -16.15
CA LYS A 121 -1.40 -5.96 -15.51
C LYS A 121 -0.66 -4.84 -14.79
N LEU A 122 -0.72 -4.82 -13.46
CA LEU A 122 -0.29 -3.67 -12.65
C LEU A 122 1.23 -3.42 -12.65
N ASP A 123 2.01 -4.43 -12.98
CA ASP A 123 3.46 -4.41 -13.22
C ASP A 123 3.81 -4.45 -14.72
N GLY A 124 2.87 -4.04 -15.59
CA GLY A 124 3.06 -3.92 -17.03
C GLY A 124 3.82 -2.65 -17.45
N ASP A 125 3.78 -2.33 -18.75
CA ASP A 125 4.33 -1.06 -19.23
C ASP A 125 3.65 0.12 -18.54
N ARG A 126 4.44 1.07 -18.05
CA ARG A 126 3.93 2.17 -17.23
C ARG A 126 2.91 3.03 -17.97
N SER A 127 3.10 3.27 -19.27
CA SER A 127 2.17 4.09 -20.06
C SER A 127 0.87 3.35 -20.30
N GLU A 128 0.94 2.04 -20.58
CA GLU A 128 -0.23 1.18 -20.73
C GLU A 128 -1.05 1.10 -19.43
N VAL A 129 -0.39 0.84 -18.29
CA VAL A 129 -1.07 0.79 -16.98
C VAL A 129 -1.77 2.10 -16.68
N LYS A 130 -1.12 3.24 -16.96
CA LYS A 130 -1.73 4.56 -16.77
C LYS A 130 -2.97 4.76 -17.63
N ASP A 131 -2.90 4.42 -18.92
CA ASP A 131 -4.04 4.56 -19.83
C ASP A 131 -5.21 3.66 -19.41
N ARG A 132 -4.94 2.41 -19.06
CA ARG A 132 -5.96 1.45 -18.58
C ARG A 132 -6.63 1.92 -17.28
N LEU A 133 -5.87 2.45 -16.33
CA LEU A 133 -6.45 3.01 -15.10
C LEU A 133 -7.27 4.29 -15.39
N ASN A 134 -6.86 5.12 -16.36
CA ASN A 134 -7.67 6.27 -16.79
C ASN A 134 -8.98 5.84 -17.47
N GLN A 135 -8.99 4.71 -18.19
CA GLN A 135 -10.21 4.11 -18.74
C GLN A 135 -11.12 3.63 -17.61
N LEU A 136 -10.58 2.88 -16.64
CA LEU A 136 -11.32 2.43 -15.46
C LEU A 136 -11.92 3.60 -14.68
N ARG A 137 -11.18 4.69 -14.46
CA ARG A 137 -11.71 5.91 -13.82
C ARG A 137 -12.96 6.41 -14.56
N ARG A 138 -12.86 6.62 -15.87
CA ARG A 138 -13.98 7.15 -16.68
C ARG A 138 -15.20 6.22 -16.68
N GLU A 139 -14.96 4.92 -16.72
CA GLU A 139 -16.03 3.91 -16.59
C GLU A 139 -16.74 4.03 -15.25
N LEU A 140 -15.99 4.06 -14.14
CA LEU A 140 -16.55 4.19 -12.80
C LEU A 140 -17.24 5.53 -12.56
N GLU A 141 -16.67 6.64 -13.05
CA GLU A 141 -17.31 7.96 -12.97
C GLU A 141 -18.66 7.98 -13.68
N SER A 142 -18.74 7.36 -14.86
CA SER A 142 -20.00 7.22 -15.60
C SER A 142 -20.99 6.29 -14.92
N GLU A 143 -20.54 5.18 -14.34
CA GLU A 143 -21.41 4.19 -13.70
C GLU A 143 -22.00 4.71 -12.37
N PHE A 144 -21.21 5.46 -11.61
CA PHE A 144 -21.55 5.95 -10.26
C PHE A 144 -22.05 7.40 -10.24
N ASP A 145 -22.15 8.05 -11.40
CA ASP A 145 -22.57 9.45 -11.54
C ASP A 145 -21.70 10.39 -10.67
N ILE A 146 -20.39 10.20 -10.76
CA ILE A 146 -19.40 10.95 -9.98
C ILE A 146 -19.03 12.21 -10.77
N SER A 147 -19.08 13.36 -10.09
CA SER A 147 -18.56 14.60 -10.66
C SER A 147 -17.06 14.50 -10.90
N ASP A 148 -16.62 14.95 -12.06
CA ASP A 148 -15.22 14.90 -12.50
C ASP A 148 -14.27 15.45 -11.42
N ASN A 149 -13.22 14.70 -11.12
CA ASN A 149 -12.14 15.14 -10.25
C ASN A 149 -11.08 15.89 -11.05
N GLU A 150 -10.44 16.89 -10.44
CA GLU A 150 -9.31 17.59 -11.07
C GLU A 150 -8.25 16.56 -11.50
N ASP A 151 -7.89 16.58 -12.79
CA ASP A 151 -7.03 15.55 -13.39
C ASP A 151 -5.70 15.39 -12.65
N ILE A 152 -5.14 16.49 -12.14
CA ILE A 152 -3.89 16.48 -11.36
C ILE A 152 -4.04 15.63 -10.08
N ILE A 153 -5.18 15.72 -9.38
CA ILE A 153 -5.43 14.95 -8.15
C ILE A 153 -5.49 13.46 -8.47
N TRP A 154 -6.18 13.10 -9.56
CA TRP A 154 -6.23 11.71 -10.03
C TRP A 154 -4.85 11.21 -10.46
N GLU A 155 -4.10 11.99 -11.23
CA GLU A 155 -2.78 11.60 -11.72
C GLU A 155 -1.82 11.32 -10.56
N GLU A 156 -1.82 12.17 -9.52
CA GLU A 156 -1.03 11.96 -8.30
C GLU A 156 -1.45 10.68 -7.56
N ALA A 157 -2.75 10.42 -7.42
CA ALA A 157 -3.28 9.22 -6.77
C ALA A 157 -3.01 7.94 -7.56
N ARG A 158 -3.13 7.99 -8.89
CA ARG A 158 -2.80 6.89 -9.80
C ARG A 158 -1.32 6.57 -9.75
N ASP A 159 -0.46 7.59 -9.85
CA ASP A 159 0.99 7.42 -9.84
C ASP A 159 1.48 6.93 -8.45
N LYS A 160 0.84 7.40 -7.36
CA LYS A 160 0.98 6.84 -6.00
C LYS A 160 0.70 5.35 -6.00
N PHE A 161 -0.49 4.97 -6.46
CA PHE A 161 -0.96 3.60 -6.46
C PHE A 161 -0.04 2.67 -7.25
N ILE A 162 0.35 3.06 -8.48
CA ILE A 162 1.26 2.27 -9.32
C ILE A 162 2.60 2.04 -8.62
N SER A 163 3.14 3.07 -7.96
CA SER A 163 4.40 2.95 -7.20
C SER A 163 4.23 1.97 -6.03
N GLU A 164 3.22 2.19 -5.20
CA GLU A 164 3.01 1.40 -3.99
C GLU A 164 2.65 -0.05 -4.29
N ILE A 165 1.84 -0.32 -5.32
CA ILE A 165 1.41 -1.68 -5.65
C ILE A 165 2.58 -2.53 -6.14
N ASN A 166 3.51 -1.95 -6.92
CA ASN A 166 4.68 -2.63 -7.47
C ASN A 166 5.84 -2.77 -6.48
N GLY A 167 5.68 -2.30 -5.24
CA GLY A 167 6.76 -2.31 -4.25
C GLY A 167 7.84 -1.25 -4.54
N ASP A 168 7.61 -0.34 -5.49
CA ASP A 168 8.37 0.89 -5.65
C ASP A 168 7.99 1.82 -4.50
N VAL A 169 8.43 1.50 -3.28
CA VAL A 169 8.40 2.44 -2.17
C VAL A 169 9.49 3.48 -2.45
N SER A 170 9.19 4.42 -3.35
CA SER A 170 9.66 5.78 -3.11
C SER A 170 9.03 6.17 -1.79
N THR A 171 9.84 6.26 -0.75
CA THR A 171 9.51 6.95 0.50
C THR A 171 8.76 8.22 0.13
N LYS A 172 7.44 8.22 0.32
CA LYS A 172 6.64 9.39 -0.03
C LYS A 172 7.01 10.49 0.92
N ASN A 173 7.65 11.49 0.34
CA ASN A 173 7.53 12.90 0.70
C ASN A 173 6.09 13.17 1.17
N GLU A 174 5.89 13.24 2.47
CA GLU A 174 4.78 13.99 3.05
C GLU A 174 5.20 15.46 3.05
N ASN A 175 4.65 16.22 2.11
CA ASN A 175 4.62 17.68 2.18
C ASN A 175 3.17 18.14 2.14
N ILE A 176 2.48 18.08 3.28
CA ILE A 176 1.56 19.11 3.80
C ILE A 176 1.57 18.92 5.33
N SER A 177 2.42 19.59 6.10
CA SER A 177 2.36 21.01 6.42
C SER A 177 3.73 21.46 6.91
N ALA A 178 4.20 22.58 6.38
CA ALA A 178 5.36 23.31 6.88
C ALA A 178 5.17 23.63 8.37
N THR A 179 5.77 22.81 9.21
CA THR A 179 6.26 23.19 10.54
C THR A 179 7.70 22.67 10.54
N PRO A 180 8.73 23.50 10.84
CA PRO A 180 10.08 22.98 10.93
C PRO A 180 10.05 21.86 11.96
N ALA A 181 10.41 20.63 11.58
CA ALA A 181 10.55 19.54 12.53
C ALA A 181 11.53 20.02 13.61
N LEU A 182 11.03 20.16 14.84
CA LEU A 182 11.89 20.42 15.99
C LEU A 182 12.86 19.23 16.07
N ILE A 183 14.13 19.48 15.74
CA ILE A 183 15.20 18.51 15.92
C ILE A 183 15.18 18.13 17.41
N THR A 184 14.81 16.88 17.71
CA THR A 184 14.71 16.41 19.10
C THR A 184 16.11 16.36 19.73
N GLU A 185 16.18 16.34 21.06
CA GLU A 185 17.48 16.28 21.74
C GLU A 185 18.20 14.96 21.44
N GLU A 186 17.46 13.86 21.25
CA GLU A 186 17.99 12.56 20.88
C GLU A 186 18.57 12.57 19.47
N MET A 187 17.93 13.27 18.52
CA MET A 187 18.47 13.47 17.17
C MET A 187 19.79 14.26 17.22
N LYS A 188 19.86 15.34 18.02
CA LYS A 188 21.10 16.12 18.18
C LYS A 188 22.20 15.28 18.81
N GLN A 189 21.89 14.53 19.85
CA GLN A 189 22.85 13.65 20.51
C GLN A 189 23.36 12.57 19.57
N LEU A 190 22.48 11.94 18.79
CA LEU A 190 22.85 10.97 17.77
C LEU A 190 23.78 11.60 16.74
N LEU A 191 23.38 12.71 16.12
CA LEU A 191 24.17 13.38 15.09
C LEU A 191 25.54 13.83 15.61
N LYS A 192 25.60 14.33 16.85
CA LYS A 192 26.86 14.69 17.51
C LYS A 192 27.78 13.48 17.69
N LYS A 193 27.25 12.37 18.22
CA LYS A 193 28.02 11.13 18.37
C LYS A 193 28.57 10.62 17.04
N VAL A 194 27.78 10.68 15.98
CA VAL A 194 28.24 10.25 14.64
C VAL A 194 29.26 11.22 14.06
N ALA A 195 29.05 12.53 14.21
CA ALA A 195 29.98 13.55 13.71
C ALA A 195 31.36 13.46 14.37
N ASP A 196 31.41 13.13 15.66
CA ASP A 196 32.64 12.97 16.45
C ASP A 196 33.35 11.62 16.18
N ALA A 197 32.64 10.64 15.59
CA ALA A 197 33.19 9.31 15.35
C ALA A 197 34.11 9.27 14.11
N PRO A 198 35.26 8.57 14.18
CA PRO A 198 36.14 8.37 13.03
C PRO A 198 35.39 7.68 11.88
N GLY A 199 35.13 8.42 10.80
CA GLY A 199 34.45 7.92 9.60
C GLY A 199 32.97 8.27 9.49
N GLY A 200 32.34 8.85 10.52
CA GLY A 200 30.96 9.36 10.44
C GLY A 200 29.90 8.27 10.21
N GLN A 201 30.12 7.05 10.74
CA GLN A 201 29.28 5.89 10.45
C GLN A 201 28.55 5.37 11.68
N ILE A 202 27.34 4.88 11.44
CA ILE A 202 26.55 4.07 12.36
C ILE A 202 26.53 2.65 11.80
N LEU A 203 26.83 1.69 12.65
CA LEU A 203 26.70 0.27 12.38
C LEU A 203 25.48 -0.29 13.14
N ILE A 204 24.62 -1.01 12.44
CA ILE A 204 23.46 -1.72 12.99
C ILE A 204 23.76 -3.21 12.83
N THR A 205 24.02 -3.88 13.94
CA THR A 205 24.41 -5.30 13.98
C THR A 205 23.55 -6.06 14.98
N SER A 206 23.52 -7.39 14.88
CA SER A 206 22.74 -8.23 15.79
C SER A 206 23.56 -9.41 16.32
N ASP A 207 23.37 -9.74 17.59
CA ASP A 207 23.90 -10.96 18.21
C ASP A 207 22.83 -11.68 19.04
N LEU A 208 23.10 -12.94 19.42
CA LEU A 208 22.13 -13.80 20.12
C LEU A 208 21.86 -13.37 21.57
N GLU A 209 22.75 -12.59 22.19
CA GLU A 209 22.64 -12.18 23.60
C GLU A 209 21.99 -10.79 23.76
N SER A 210 22.26 -9.88 22.82
CA SER A 210 21.91 -8.46 22.87
C SER A 210 20.78 -8.08 21.91
N GLY A 211 20.39 -8.99 21.00
CA GLY A 211 19.50 -8.66 19.87
C GLY A 211 20.17 -7.69 18.91
N THR A 212 19.40 -6.80 18.28
CA THR A 212 19.97 -5.74 17.43
C THR A 212 20.55 -4.62 18.29
N TYR A 213 21.70 -4.06 17.90
CA TYR A 213 22.34 -2.96 18.59
C TYR A 213 22.90 -1.92 17.62
N ILE A 214 22.91 -0.66 18.07
CA ILE A 214 23.38 0.50 17.32
C ILE A 214 24.78 0.84 17.85
N GLN A 215 25.77 0.81 16.98
CA GLN A 215 27.16 1.13 17.29
C GLN A 215 27.62 2.34 16.48
N ILE A 216 28.34 3.26 17.13
CA ILE A 216 28.91 4.45 16.52
C ILE A 216 30.41 4.46 16.81
N GLY A 217 31.23 4.30 15.77
CA GLY A 217 32.67 4.07 15.95
C GLY A 217 32.92 2.82 16.82
N SER A 218 33.59 3.00 17.96
CA SER A 218 33.86 1.93 18.93
C SER A 218 32.84 1.82 20.08
N GLU A 219 31.84 2.70 20.13
CA GLU A 219 30.85 2.76 21.22
C GLU A 219 29.54 2.10 20.81
N VAL A 220 29.02 1.17 21.63
CA VAL A 220 27.66 0.65 21.50
C VAL A 220 26.71 1.60 22.22
N VAL A 221 25.84 2.25 21.46
CA VAL A 221 24.96 3.32 21.94
C VAL A 221 23.66 2.76 22.50
N ALA A 222 23.13 1.69 21.92
CA ALA A 222 21.92 1.04 22.40
C ALA A 222 21.86 -0.43 21.97
N LYS A 223 21.25 -1.28 22.80
CA LYS A 223 21.03 -2.70 22.56
C LYS A 223 19.57 -3.06 22.79
N GLU A 224 18.98 -3.88 21.93
CA GLU A 224 17.60 -4.33 22.04
C GLU A 224 17.34 -5.07 23.37
N TYR A 225 18.35 -5.79 23.87
CA TYR A 225 18.31 -6.44 25.18
C TYR A 225 19.54 -6.06 26.04
N PRO A 226 19.37 -5.87 27.37
CA PRO A 226 18.14 -6.07 28.14
C PRO A 226 17.17 -4.88 28.14
N ASP A 227 17.60 -3.68 27.70
CA ASP A 227 16.80 -2.45 27.76
C ASP A 227 16.22 -2.06 26.39
N ARG A 228 15.13 -2.73 26.03
CA ARG A 228 14.40 -2.47 24.78
C ARG A 228 13.85 -1.04 24.70
N ARG A 229 13.59 -0.40 25.85
CA ARG A 229 13.03 0.95 25.87
C ARG A 229 14.08 1.96 25.43
N GLU A 230 15.29 1.83 25.94
CA GLU A 230 16.43 2.64 25.50
C GLU A 230 16.71 2.43 24.00
N TYR A 231 16.72 1.18 23.54
CA TYR A 231 16.88 0.89 22.11
C TYR A 231 15.82 1.56 21.23
N ALA A 232 14.55 1.48 21.61
CA ALA A 232 13.46 2.09 20.85
C ALA A 232 13.61 3.61 20.70
N VAL A 233 14.11 4.30 21.72
CA VAL A 233 14.38 5.76 21.66
C VAL A 233 15.47 6.06 20.63
N TRP A 234 16.57 5.28 20.63
CA TRP A 234 17.67 5.47 19.68
C TRP A 234 17.30 5.03 18.26
N GLU A 235 16.49 3.98 18.11
CA GLU A 235 15.93 3.54 16.83
C GLU A 235 15.01 4.60 16.23
N GLU A 236 14.13 5.21 17.03
CA GLU A 236 13.28 6.32 16.61
C GLU A 236 14.11 7.53 16.16
N ALA A 237 15.12 7.92 16.95
CA ALA A 237 16.02 9.03 16.61
C ALA A 237 16.79 8.76 15.29
N LEU A 238 17.27 7.53 15.09
CA LEU A 238 17.95 7.13 13.86
C LEU A 238 17.01 7.18 12.65
N ASN A 239 15.80 6.64 12.79
CA ASN A 239 14.79 6.66 11.74
C ASN A 239 14.36 8.10 11.40
N ALA A 240 14.24 8.98 12.40
CA ALA A 240 13.98 10.40 12.18
C ALA A 240 15.13 11.09 11.42
N CYS A 241 16.38 10.82 11.79
CA CYS A 241 17.56 11.34 11.07
C CYS A 241 17.67 10.81 9.62
N LEU A 242 17.26 9.56 9.38
CA LEU A 242 17.15 8.99 8.03
C LEU A 242 16.03 9.66 7.23
N LYS A 243 14.88 9.91 7.85
CA LYS A 243 13.73 10.60 7.23
C LYS A 243 14.08 12.03 6.81
N GLU A 244 14.75 12.78 7.68
CA GLU A 244 15.17 14.17 7.44
C GLU A 244 16.47 14.29 6.61
N LYS A 245 17.03 13.16 6.14
CA LYS A 245 18.27 13.08 5.35
C LYS A 245 19.51 13.65 6.04
N TYR A 246 19.52 13.72 7.38
CA TYR A 246 20.72 14.01 8.16
C TYR A 246 21.68 12.80 8.19
N ILE A 247 21.13 11.61 8.02
CA ILE A 247 21.85 10.34 7.90
C ILE A 247 21.36 9.63 6.63
N GLU A 248 22.24 8.92 5.95
CA GLU A 248 21.95 8.15 4.74
C GLU A 248 22.34 6.68 4.94
N ARG A 249 21.48 5.75 4.54
CA ARG A 249 21.77 4.31 4.60
C ARG A 249 22.60 3.88 3.39
N LYS A 250 23.79 3.30 3.62
CA LYS A 250 24.69 2.79 2.57
C LYS A 250 24.58 1.27 2.36
N SER A 251 24.22 0.52 3.39
CA SER A 251 23.90 -0.91 3.32
C SER A 251 22.85 -1.27 4.38
N GLU A 252 22.43 -2.53 4.45
CA GLU A 252 21.50 -2.99 5.51
C GLU A 252 22.05 -2.72 6.92
N GLU A 253 23.37 -2.77 7.09
CA GLU A 253 24.05 -2.64 8.38
C GLU A 253 24.74 -1.27 8.58
N ILE A 254 24.95 -0.46 7.53
CA ILE A 254 25.76 0.76 7.61
C ILE A 254 24.96 2.00 7.23
N CYS A 255 24.95 3.00 8.11
CA CYS A 255 24.46 4.34 7.84
C CYS A 255 25.59 5.37 8.01
N VAL A 256 25.53 6.49 7.28
CA VAL A 256 26.58 7.52 7.27
C VAL A 256 25.95 8.89 7.43
N ILE A 257 26.55 9.77 8.23
CA ILE A 257 26.09 11.16 8.39
C ILE A 257 26.28 11.94 7.08
N THR A 258 25.30 12.77 6.72
CA THR A 258 25.34 13.60 5.52
C THR A 258 25.86 15.00 5.85
N ASN A 259 26.18 15.79 4.81
CA ASN A 259 26.52 17.20 4.98
C ASN A 259 25.40 18.01 5.67
N ALA A 260 24.13 17.62 5.48
CA ALA A 260 23.02 18.24 6.20
C ALA A 260 23.04 17.90 7.69
N GLY A 261 23.42 16.66 8.04
CA GLY A 261 23.61 16.25 9.43
C GLY A 261 24.75 16.98 10.13
N TYR A 262 25.89 17.17 9.46
CA TYR A 262 27.01 17.95 10.01
C TYR A 262 26.60 19.40 10.36
N LYS A 263 25.85 20.06 9.47
CA LYS A 263 25.37 21.44 9.68
C LYS A 263 24.37 21.61 10.82
N VAL A 264 23.79 20.52 11.33
CA VAL A 264 22.88 20.53 12.48
C VAL A 264 23.66 20.45 13.81
N VAL A 265 24.88 19.92 13.77
CA VAL A 265 25.75 19.74 14.94
C VAL A 265 26.68 20.95 15.16
N GLU A 266 27.03 21.67 14.09
CA GLU A 266 27.77 22.96 14.11
C GLU A 266 26.96 24.11 14.73
#